data_AF-A0A822G5B2-F1
#
_entry.id   AF-A0A822G5B2-F1
#
_cell.length_a   1.000
_cell.length_b   1.000
_cell.length_c   1.000
_cell.angle_alpha   90.00
_cell.angle_beta   90.00
_cell.angle_gamma   90.00
#
_symmetry.space_group_name_H-M   'P 1'
#
loop_
_entity.id
_entity.type
_entity.pdbx_description
1 polymer ?
#
loop_
_entity_poly.entity_id
_entity_poly.type
_entity_poly.pdbx_seq_one_letter_code
_entity_poly.pdbx_strand_id
1 'polypeptide(L)'
;SLSSLIYFILAFAFIYFIPLVVLLVINIYVYCKIRSLLYGATKISKSNLLLNISYQKHESTSLSSSSKSSSTTKCEKLGFPIEANSMNLNSRLAIRQMRTLQLNYFMRLNRLKADRRFALATIFLVSEYLLSWTPYAIVALLYLFNVQYISQQSILMTICAFTAKISMILNPLIYLATIKTNVFKSMLWCSECSCCYCRIKRNIIVA
;
A
#
# COMPACT_ATOMS: atom_id res chain seq x y z
N SER A 1 -30.55 35.64 10.95
CA SER A 1 -30.77 35.86 12.40
C SER A 1 -29.49 35.50 13.14
N LEU A 2 -29.30 35.92 14.40
CA LEU A 2 -28.13 35.51 15.18
C LEU A 2 -28.03 33.97 15.29
N SER A 3 -29.18 33.31 15.46
CA SER A 3 -29.27 31.84 15.55
C SER A 3 -28.77 31.13 14.30
N SER A 4 -29.07 31.64 13.09
CA SER A 4 -28.58 31.04 11.85
C SER A 4 -27.05 31.15 11.74
N LEU A 5 -26.49 32.29 12.16
CA LEU A 5 -25.05 32.52 12.11
C LEU A 5 -24.30 31.60 13.09
N ILE A 6 -24.80 31.47 14.32
CA ILE A 6 -24.25 30.53 15.31
C ILE A 6 -24.30 29.10 14.77
N TYR A 7 -25.42 28.69 14.19
CA TYR A 7 -25.57 27.37 13.57
C TYR A 7 -24.51 27.12 12.50
N PHE A 8 -24.28 28.07 11.58
CA PHE A 8 -23.28 27.91 10.52
C PHE A 8 -21.85 27.87 11.05
N ILE A 9 -21.50 28.67 12.06
CA ILE A 9 -20.17 28.62 12.69
C ILE A 9 -19.95 27.25 13.35
N LEU A 10 -20.92 26.77 14.12
CA LEU A 10 -20.83 25.47 14.77
C LEU A 10 -20.76 24.33 13.74
N ALA A 11 -21.56 24.39 12.69
CA ALA A 11 -21.51 23.43 11.59
C ALA A 11 -20.12 23.44 10.93
N PHE A 12 -19.57 24.61 10.62
CA PHE A 12 -18.22 24.73 10.05
C PHE A 12 -17.15 24.18 11.01
N ALA A 13 -17.24 24.47 12.30
CA ALA A 13 -16.28 23.97 13.28
C ALA A 13 -16.35 22.45 13.45
N PHE A 14 -17.54 21.90 13.73
CA PHE A 14 -17.71 20.50 14.13
C PHE A 14 -17.87 19.52 12.97
N ILE A 15 -18.46 19.95 11.85
CA ILE A 15 -18.71 19.08 10.70
C ILE A 15 -17.54 19.14 9.72
N TYR A 16 -16.89 20.30 9.60
CA TYR A 16 -15.81 20.50 8.63
C TYR A 16 -14.42 20.56 9.29
N PHE A 17 -14.16 21.56 10.13
CA PHE A 17 -12.80 21.86 10.59
C PHE A 17 -12.21 20.79 11.52
N ILE A 18 -12.95 20.38 12.56
CA ILE A 18 -12.47 19.38 13.54
C ILE A 18 -12.20 18.03 12.88
N PRO A 19 -13.14 17.40 12.12
CA PRO A 19 -12.88 16.13 11.45
C PRO A 19 -11.67 16.21 10.52
N LEU A 20 -11.48 17.35 9.87
CA LEU A 20 -10.38 17.58 8.95
C LEU A 20 -9.03 17.64 9.66
N VAL A 21 -8.92 18.38 10.77
CA VAL A 21 -7.68 18.44 11.56
C VAL A 21 -7.36 17.06 12.13
N VAL A 22 -8.36 16.35 12.64
CA VAL A 22 -8.21 14.99 13.16
C VAL A 22 -7.72 14.04 12.06
N LEU A 23 -8.35 14.06 10.89
CA LEU A 23 -7.94 13.24 9.75
C LEU A 23 -6.51 13.56 9.30
N LEU A 24 -6.14 14.84 9.22
CA LEU A 24 -4.80 15.26 8.83
C LEU A 24 -3.75 14.74 9.81
N VAL A 25 -3.95 14.97 11.12
CA VAL A 25 -3.02 14.57 12.17
C VAL A 25 -2.87 13.04 12.22
N ILE A 26 -3.99 12.30 12.19
CA ILE A 26 -3.98 10.83 12.21
C ILE A 26 -3.27 10.30 10.97
N ASN A 27 -3.56 10.81 9.78
CA ASN A 27 -2.93 10.33 8.54
C ASN A 27 -1.43 10.60 8.51
N ILE A 28 -0.99 11.77 8.96
CA ILE A 28 0.44 12.10 9.08
C ILE A 28 1.11 11.14 10.08
N TYR A 29 0.50 10.93 11.25
CA TYR A 29 1.01 10.02 12.26
C TYR A 29 1.16 8.59 11.72
N VAL A 30 0.10 8.05 11.11
CA VAL A 30 0.08 6.71 10.53
C VAL A 30 1.12 6.58 9.43
N TYR A 31 1.21 7.56 8.52
CA TYR A 31 2.21 7.57 7.46
C TYR A 31 3.64 7.54 8.02
N CYS A 32 3.94 8.38 9.01
CA CYS A 32 5.24 8.43 9.66
C CYS A 32 5.58 7.10 10.35
N LYS A 33 4.60 6.48 11.03
CA LYS A 33 4.78 5.18 11.68
C LYS A 33 5.06 4.07 10.67
N ILE A 34 4.28 4.00 9.59
CA ILE A 34 4.49 3.02 8.52
C ILE A 34 5.86 3.22 7.86
N ARG A 35 6.25 4.47 7.58
CA ARG A 35 7.57 4.79 7.00
C ARG A 35 8.71 4.33 7.89
N SER A 36 8.62 4.55 9.20
CA SER A 36 9.61 4.10 10.18
C SER A 36 9.73 2.56 10.19
N LEU A 37 8.60 1.85 10.24
CA LEU A 37 8.56 0.39 10.19
C LEU A 37 9.13 -0.18 8.89
N LEU A 38 8.82 0.45 7.75
CA LEU A 38 9.32 0.04 6.44
C LEU A 38 10.84 0.18 6.36
N TYR A 39 11.38 1.30 6.84
CA TYR A 39 12.82 1.55 6.85
C TYR A 39 13.55 0.52 7.72
N GLY A 40 13.05 0.26 8.93
CA GLY A 40 13.59 -0.77 9.83
C GLY A 40 13.60 -2.16 9.20
N ALA A 41 12.49 -2.57 8.59
CA ALA A 41 12.40 -3.85 7.89
C ALA A 41 13.40 -3.93 6.73
N THR A 42 13.47 -2.93 5.87
CA THR A 42 14.42 -2.94 4.74
C THR A 42 15.88 -2.98 5.18
N LYS A 43 16.23 -2.33 6.30
CA LYS A 43 17.58 -2.36 6.87
C LYS A 43 17.97 -3.78 7.33
N ILE A 44 17.06 -4.45 8.05
CA ILE A 44 17.26 -5.84 8.51
C ILE A 44 17.35 -6.80 7.32
N SER A 45 16.52 -6.62 6.30
CA SER A 45 16.58 -7.45 5.09
C SER A 45 17.93 -7.32 4.37
N LYS A 46 18.47 -6.10 4.30
CA LYS A 46 19.75 -5.83 3.64
C LYS A 46 20.93 -6.40 4.44
N SER A 47 20.91 -6.31 5.78
CA SER A 47 21.95 -6.91 6.62
C SER A 47 21.96 -8.44 6.52
N ASN A 48 20.79 -9.08 6.50
CA ASN A 48 20.70 -10.54 6.36
C ASN A 48 21.15 -11.03 4.98
N LEU A 49 20.87 -10.27 3.92
CA LEU A 49 21.36 -10.57 2.57
C LEU A 49 22.89 -10.52 2.53
N LEU A 50 23.51 -9.48 3.12
CA LEU A 50 24.96 -9.33 3.17
C LEU A 50 25.63 -10.45 3.98
N LEU A 51 25.03 -10.87 5.09
CA LEU A 51 25.50 -12.02 5.88
C LEU A 51 25.47 -13.32 5.07
N ASN A 52 24.36 -13.64 4.38
CA ASN A 52 24.28 -14.84 3.55
C ASN A 52 25.32 -14.86 2.42
N ILE A 53 25.58 -13.73 1.77
CA ILE A 53 26.62 -13.62 0.73
C ILE A 53 28.01 -13.87 1.34
N SER A 54 28.26 -13.40 2.57
CA SER A 54 29.52 -13.65 3.28
C SER A 54 29.72 -15.14 3.63
N TYR A 55 28.68 -15.83 4.07
CA TYR A 55 28.75 -17.28 4.35
C TYR A 55 29.00 -18.10 3.08
N GLN A 56 28.32 -17.76 1.98
CA GLN A 56 28.49 -18.45 0.71
C GLN A 56 29.88 -18.23 0.10
N LYS A 57 30.52 -17.08 0.36
CA LYS A 57 31.89 -16.78 -0.04
C LYS A 57 32.94 -17.59 0.74
N HIS A 58 32.68 -17.89 2.01
CA HIS A 58 33.56 -18.75 2.80
C HIS A 58 33.47 -20.23 2.41
N GLU A 59 32.28 -20.71 2.04
CA GLU A 59 32.08 -22.11 1.62
C GLU A 59 32.73 -22.41 0.26
N SER A 60 32.73 -21.44 -0.66
CA SER A 60 33.32 -21.54 -2.00
C SER A 60 34.86 -21.41 -2.04
N THR A 61 35.53 -21.15 -0.91
CA THR A 61 37.00 -21.17 -0.82
C THR A 61 37.55 -22.54 -0.35
N SER A 62 36.67 -23.51 -0.03
CA SER A 62 37.07 -24.82 0.52
C SER A 62 36.86 -26.03 -0.40
N LEU A 63 36.33 -25.83 -1.62
CA LEU A 63 36.24 -26.89 -2.64
C LEU A 63 36.74 -26.39 -3.99
N SER A 64 38.06 -26.32 -4.11
CA SER A 64 38.73 -26.26 -5.41
C SER A 64 39.72 -27.42 -5.53
N SER A 65 39.22 -28.59 -5.91
CA SER A 65 40.01 -29.59 -6.64
C SER A 65 39.11 -30.63 -7.32
N SER A 66 39.14 -30.60 -8.65
CA SER A 66 38.97 -31.73 -9.59
C SER A 66 37.86 -31.57 -10.63
N SER A 67 38.25 -30.88 -11.71
CA SER A 67 38.20 -31.30 -13.12
C SER A 67 37.23 -32.40 -13.61
N LYS A 68 36.48 -32.01 -14.66
CA LYS A 68 36.43 -32.55 -16.05
C LYS A 68 35.05 -33.00 -16.59
N SER A 69 34.80 -32.44 -17.79
CA SER A 69 33.87 -32.73 -18.89
C SER A 69 33.36 -34.17 -19.05
N SER A 70 32.12 -34.34 -19.53
CA SER A 70 31.76 -34.99 -20.82
C SER A 70 30.24 -35.10 -21.01
N SER A 71 29.85 -35.25 -22.27
CA SER A 71 28.55 -35.15 -22.92
C SER A 71 27.66 -36.41 -22.90
N THR A 72 26.37 -36.19 -23.16
CA THR A 72 25.39 -37.01 -23.94
C THR A 72 24.92 -38.40 -23.47
N THR A 73 23.59 -38.47 -23.28
CA THR A 73 22.63 -39.57 -23.58
C THR A 73 22.92 -41.01 -23.13
N LYS A 74 22.12 -41.53 -22.18
CA LYS A 74 21.14 -42.63 -22.40
C LYS A 74 20.36 -42.95 -21.13
N CYS A 75 19.10 -43.32 -21.34
CA CYS A 75 18.17 -43.87 -20.37
C CYS A 75 18.60 -45.29 -20.02
N GLU A 76 18.94 -45.57 -18.76
CA GLU A 76 19.12 -46.93 -18.27
C GLU A 76 18.65 -47.02 -16.82
N LYS A 77 17.78 -48.00 -16.60
CA LYS A 77 17.05 -48.27 -15.36
C LYS A 77 17.84 -49.37 -14.65
N LEU A 78 18.65 -49.03 -13.65
CA LEU A 78 19.32 -50.01 -12.78
C LEU A 78 19.41 -49.48 -11.34
N GLY A 79 19.29 -50.41 -10.39
CA GLY A 79 18.89 -50.19 -8.99
C GLY A 79 19.62 -49.07 -8.23
N PHE A 80 18.82 -48.29 -7.50
CA PHE A 80 19.29 -47.40 -6.44
C PHE A 80 19.80 -48.24 -5.25
N PRO A 81 21.08 -48.15 -4.85
CA PRO A 81 21.41 -48.35 -3.47
C PRO A 81 20.83 -47.17 -2.67
N ILE A 82 19.95 -47.50 -1.71
CA ILE A 82 19.48 -46.56 -0.70
C ILE A 82 20.67 -46.29 0.22
N GLU A 83 21.58 -45.41 -0.19
CA GLU A 83 22.36 -44.64 0.77
C GLU A 83 21.41 -43.58 1.33
N ALA A 84 20.80 -43.93 2.46
CA ALA A 84 20.15 -42.99 3.35
C ALA A 84 21.22 -42.00 3.84
N ASN A 85 21.51 -41.00 3.02
CA ASN A 85 22.22 -39.81 3.44
C ASN A 85 21.40 -39.23 4.59
N SER A 86 21.90 -39.43 5.81
CA SER A 86 21.36 -38.97 7.08
C SER A 86 21.49 -37.45 7.15
N MET A 87 20.81 -36.77 6.22
CA MET A 87 20.52 -35.36 6.33
C MET A 87 19.57 -35.21 7.51
N ASN A 88 20.19 -35.01 8.67
CA ASN A 88 19.66 -34.92 10.02
C ASN A 88 18.21 -34.40 10.00
N LEU A 89 17.23 -35.14 10.54
CA LEU A 89 15.83 -34.72 10.57
C LEU A 89 15.67 -33.29 11.13
N ASN A 90 16.56 -32.93 12.06
CA ASN A 90 16.71 -31.61 12.64
C ASN A 90 17.10 -30.52 11.62
N SER A 91 17.98 -30.81 10.66
CA SER A 91 18.33 -29.84 9.60
C SER A 91 17.18 -29.66 8.60
N ARG A 92 16.41 -30.71 8.29
CA ARG A 92 15.18 -30.57 7.47
C ARG A 92 14.08 -29.75 8.16
N LEU A 93 13.90 -29.92 9.47
CA LEU A 93 12.97 -29.12 10.28
C LEU A 93 13.41 -27.66 10.37
N ALA A 94 14.70 -27.40 10.59
CA ALA A 94 15.26 -26.05 10.62
C ALA A 94 15.10 -25.33 9.26
N ILE A 95 15.33 -26.02 8.15
CA ILE A 95 15.13 -25.46 6.80
C ILE A 95 13.66 -25.11 6.54
N ARG A 96 12.71 -25.95 6.98
CA ARG A 96 11.27 -25.66 6.87
C ARG A 96 10.88 -24.46 7.72
N GLN A 97 11.34 -24.39 8.97
CA GLN A 97 11.09 -23.26 9.87
C GLN A 97 11.64 -21.95 9.29
N MET A 98 12.88 -21.94 8.78
CA MET A 98 13.45 -20.76 8.12
C MET A 98 12.60 -20.30 6.92
N ARG A 99 12.12 -21.21 6.07
CA ARG A 99 11.22 -20.83 4.96
C ARG A 99 9.93 -20.19 5.45
N THR A 100 9.30 -20.73 6.49
CA THR A 100 8.06 -20.15 7.04
C THR A 100 8.28 -18.75 7.60
N LEU A 101 9.40 -18.51 8.29
CA LEU A 101 9.76 -17.19 8.80
C LEU A 101 10.02 -16.19 7.67
N GLN A 102 10.74 -16.61 6.62
CA GLN A 102 10.98 -15.76 5.46
C GLN A 102 9.69 -15.42 4.70
N LEU A 103 8.79 -16.39 4.53
CA LEU A 103 7.48 -16.17 3.91
C LEU A 103 6.64 -15.17 4.73
N ASN A 104 6.55 -15.38 6.05
CA ASN A 104 5.83 -14.48 6.95
C ASN A 104 6.41 -13.06 6.94
N TYR A 105 7.73 -12.94 6.87
CA TYR A 105 8.41 -11.65 6.74
C TYR A 105 8.07 -10.95 5.41
N PHE A 106 8.13 -11.69 4.28
CA PHE A 106 7.78 -11.14 2.97
C PHE A 106 6.32 -10.69 2.89
N MET A 107 5.40 -11.48 3.46
CA MET A 107 3.98 -11.12 3.56
C MET A 107 3.78 -9.84 4.38
N ARG A 108 4.44 -9.72 5.55
CA ARG A 108 4.40 -8.50 6.38
C ARG A 108 4.91 -7.28 5.62
N LEU A 109 6.02 -7.41 4.88
CA LEU A 109 6.59 -6.32 4.10
C LEU A 109 5.65 -5.86 2.97
N ASN A 110 5.00 -6.80 2.29
CA ASN A 110 4.01 -6.48 1.27
C ASN A 110 2.78 -5.80 1.85
N ARG A 111 2.31 -6.24 3.02
CA ARG A 111 1.22 -5.58 3.76
C ARG A 111 1.60 -4.15 4.13
N LEU A 112 2.76 -3.92 4.74
CA LEU A 112 3.23 -2.56 5.07
C LEU A 112 3.37 -1.66 3.82
N LYS A 113 3.78 -2.22 2.67
CA LYS A 113 3.80 -1.47 1.40
C LYS A 113 2.41 -1.12 0.91
N ALA A 114 1.42 -2.00 1.11
CA ALA A 114 0.02 -1.73 0.78
C ALA A 114 -0.55 -0.65 1.72
N ASP A 115 -0.34 -0.79 3.03
CA ASP A 115 -0.77 0.17 4.05
C ASP A 115 -0.18 1.56 3.77
N ARG A 116 1.10 1.63 3.37
CA ARG A 116 1.74 2.91 2.98
C ARG A 116 1.03 3.57 1.80
N ARG A 117 0.63 2.80 0.79
CA ARG A 117 -0.09 3.34 -0.37
C ARG A 117 -1.48 3.80 0.01
N PHE A 118 -2.17 3.05 0.86
CA PHE A 118 -3.47 3.44 1.38
C PHE A 118 -3.37 4.75 2.16
N ALA A 119 -2.40 4.87 3.08
CA ALA A 119 -2.17 6.10 3.83
C ALA A 119 -1.85 7.29 2.91
N LEU A 120 -1.06 7.09 1.85
CA LEU A 120 -0.81 8.12 0.84
C LEU A 120 -2.08 8.50 0.08
N ALA A 121 -2.92 7.52 -0.31
CA ALA A 121 -4.19 7.77 -0.96
C ALA A 121 -5.09 8.65 -0.08
N THR A 122 -5.18 8.33 1.22
CA THR A 122 -5.95 9.12 2.17
C THR A 122 -5.39 10.53 2.33
N ILE A 123 -4.07 10.72 2.37
CA ILE A 123 -3.46 12.06 2.38
C ILE A 123 -3.87 12.84 1.13
N PHE A 124 -3.81 12.22 -0.06
CA PHE A 124 -4.24 12.87 -1.30
C PHE A 124 -5.73 13.24 -1.27
N LEU A 125 -6.61 12.33 -0.84
CA LEU A 125 -8.04 12.61 -0.69
C LEU A 125 -8.33 13.76 0.27
N VAL A 126 -7.66 13.79 1.43
CA VAL A 126 -7.81 14.88 2.41
C VAL A 126 -7.30 16.21 1.84
N SER A 127 -6.16 16.20 1.15
CA SER A 127 -5.59 17.40 0.53
C SER A 127 -6.45 17.95 -0.61
N GLU A 128 -7.02 17.06 -1.42
CA GLU A 128 -7.91 17.40 -2.52
C GLU A 128 -9.22 17.98 -1.96
N TYR A 129 -9.81 17.32 -0.97
CA TYR A 129 -10.97 17.82 -0.26
C TYR A 129 -10.73 19.22 0.32
N LEU A 130 -9.56 19.44 0.93
CA LEU A 130 -9.16 20.76 1.44
C LEU A 130 -9.12 21.80 0.33
N LEU A 131 -8.39 21.53 -0.75
CA LEU A 131 -8.22 22.49 -1.84
C LEU A 131 -9.55 22.82 -2.54
N SER A 132 -10.45 21.84 -2.64
CA SER A 132 -11.74 21.99 -3.31
C SER A 132 -12.81 22.64 -2.41
N TRP A 133 -12.87 22.29 -1.12
CA TRP A 133 -13.95 22.74 -0.22
C TRP A 133 -13.60 23.97 0.62
N THR A 134 -12.32 24.22 0.92
CA THR A 134 -11.93 25.38 1.74
C THR A 134 -12.32 26.72 1.10
N PRO A 135 -12.05 26.96 -0.21
CA PRO A 135 -12.43 28.22 -0.84
C PRO A 135 -13.94 28.46 -0.79
N TYR A 136 -14.73 27.41 -1.04
CA TYR A 136 -16.18 27.47 -0.95
C TYR A 136 -16.67 27.80 0.47
N ALA A 137 -16.15 27.10 1.48
CA ALA A 137 -16.55 27.34 2.85
C ALA A 137 -16.20 28.76 3.34
N ILE A 138 -15.04 29.28 2.96
CA ILE A 138 -14.64 30.67 3.27
C ILE A 138 -15.59 31.67 2.60
N VAL A 139 -15.85 31.53 1.29
CA VAL A 139 -16.76 32.45 0.57
C VAL A 139 -18.18 32.37 1.12
N ALA A 140 -18.65 31.18 1.48
CA ALA A 140 -19.97 31.00 2.10
C ALA A 140 -20.06 31.67 3.48
N LEU A 141 -19.02 31.56 4.31
CA LEU A 141 -18.93 32.27 5.59
C LEU A 141 -18.93 33.78 5.39
N LEU A 142 -18.08 34.30 4.50
CA LEU A 142 -18.01 35.75 4.23
C LEU A 142 -19.34 36.30 3.69
N TYR A 143 -20.04 35.54 2.86
CA TYR A 143 -21.39 35.88 2.40
C TYR A 143 -22.39 35.94 3.57
N LEU A 144 -22.34 34.97 4.49
CA LEU A 144 -23.17 34.94 5.71
C LEU A 144 -22.93 36.13 6.64
N PHE A 145 -21.70 36.64 6.70
CA PHE A 145 -21.36 37.85 7.46
C PHE A 145 -21.71 39.16 6.73
N ASN A 146 -22.42 39.10 5.60
CA ASN A 146 -22.79 40.26 4.78
C ASN A 146 -21.60 41.14 4.39
N VAL A 147 -20.44 40.54 4.09
CA VAL A 147 -19.29 41.28 3.57
C VAL A 147 -19.66 41.84 2.19
N GLN A 148 -19.80 43.16 2.10
CA GLN A 148 -20.35 43.87 0.93
C GLN A 148 -19.72 43.42 -0.41
N TYR A 149 -18.39 43.23 -0.42
CA TYR A 149 -17.66 42.77 -1.60
C TYR A 149 -18.14 41.41 -2.12
N ILE A 150 -18.37 40.44 -1.23
CA ILE A 150 -18.79 39.09 -1.60
C ILE A 150 -20.27 39.08 -2.01
N SER A 151 -21.12 39.89 -1.36
CA SER A 151 -22.53 39.99 -1.74
C SER A 151 -22.74 40.52 -3.16
N GLN A 152 -21.81 41.33 -3.68
CA GLN A 152 -21.85 41.86 -5.05
C GLN A 152 -21.29 40.88 -6.09
N GLN A 153 -20.53 39.85 -5.66
CA GLN A 153 -19.80 38.94 -6.53
C GLN A 153 -20.37 37.51 -6.46
N SER A 154 -21.62 37.33 -6.91
CA SER A 154 -22.31 36.02 -6.94
C SER A 154 -21.59 34.96 -7.80
N ILE A 155 -20.82 35.40 -8.79
CA ILE A 155 -19.99 34.55 -9.66
C ILE A 155 -18.92 33.80 -8.84
N LEU A 156 -18.30 34.46 -7.86
CA LEU A 156 -17.23 33.86 -7.04
C LEU A 156 -17.74 32.66 -6.23
N MET A 157 -18.93 32.79 -5.65
CA MET A 157 -19.59 31.71 -4.91
C MET A 157 -19.91 30.52 -5.83
N THR A 158 -20.36 30.82 -7.05
CA THR A 158 -20.68 29.80 -8.06
C THR A 158 -19.43 29.03 -8.49
N ILE A 159 -18.33 29.73 -8.79
CA ILE A 159 -17.04 29.11 -9.16
C ILE A 159 -16.56 28.20 -8.03
N CYS A 160 -16.56 28.67 -6.78
CA CYS A 160 -16.11 27.87 -5.65
C CYS A 160 -17.01 26.63 -5.44
N ALA A 161 -18.32 26.75 -5.63
CA ALA A 161 -19.25 25.63 -5.57
C ALA A 161 -19.00 24.59 -6.68
N PHE A 162 -18.66 25.04 -7.89
CA PHE A 162 -18.28 24.16 -9.00
C PHE A 162 -16.96 23.45 -8.72
N THR A 163 -15.93 24.14 -8.23
CA THR A 163 -14.67 23.52 -7.82
C THR A 163 -14.89 22.44 -6.76
N ALA A 164 -15.70 22.74 -5.74
CA ALA A 164 -16.08 21.76 -4.73
C ALA A 164 -16.79 20.54 -5.34
N LYS A 165 -17.62 20.71 -6.37
CA LYS A 165 -18.29 19.58 -7.05
C LYS A 165 -17.34 18.74 -7.91
N ILE A 166 -16.33 19.35 -8.54
CA ILE A 166 -15.34 18.64 -9.35
C ILE A 166 -14.54 17.64 -8.50
N SER A 167 -14.39 17.87 -7.19
CA SER A 167 -13.78 16.92 -6.25
C SER A 167 -14.37 15.50 -6.34
N MET A 168 -15.67 15.39 -6.64
CA MET A 168 -16.36 14.11 -6.76
C MET A 168 -15.80 13.23 -7.87
N ILE A 169 -15.26 13.83 -8.94
CA ILE A 169 -14.63 13.10 -10.06
C ILE A 169 -13.19 12.72 -9.71
N LEU A 170 -12.49 13.52 -8.91
CA LEU A 170 -11.11 13.26 -8.51
C LEU A 170 -10.98 12.07 -7.56
N ASN A 171 -11.99 11.82 -6.73
CA ASN A 171 -12.01 10.69 -5.79
C ASN A 171 -11.72 9.33 -6.47
N PRO A 172 -12.51 8.87 -7.47
CA PRO A 172 -12.20 7.66 -8.24
C PRO A 172 -10.81 7.66 -8.87
N LEU A 173 -10.33 8.80 -9.38
CA LEU A 173 -9.03 8.91 -10.03
C LEU A 173 -7.88 8.69 -9.02
N ILE A 174 -8.01 9.20 -7.80
CA ILE A 174 -7.03 8.97 -6.72
C ILE A 174 -6.99 7.48 -6.35
N TYR A 175 -8.14 6.81 -6.27
CA TYR A 175 -8.17 5.35 -6.04
C TYR A 175 -7.53 4.57 -7.19
N LEU A 176 -7.81 4.95 -8.45
CA LEU A 176 -7.21 4.31 -9.62
C LEU A 176 -5.69 4.51 -9.67
N ALA A 177 -5.19 5.69 -9.33
CA ALA A 177 -3.77 6.00 -9.29
C ALA A 177 -3.03 5.24 -8.17
N THR A 178 -3.71 4.91 -7.08
CA THR A 178 -3.12 4.28 -5.89
C THR A 178 -3.18 2.75 -5.93
N ILE A 179 -4.17 2.18 -6.62
CA ILE A 179 -4.24 0.74 -6.89
C ILE A 179 -3.17 0.37 -7.93
N LYS A 180 -2.44 -0.73 -7.68
CA LYS A 180 -1.55 -1.31 -8.69
C LYS A 180 -2.38 -1.71 -9.91
N THR A 181 -2.06 -1.14 -11.07
CA THR A 181 -2.69 -1.46 -12.37
C THR A 181 -2.80 -2.96 -12.64
N ASN A 182 -1.85 -3.78 -12.17
CA ASN A 182 -1.88 -5.24 -12.33
C ASN A 182 -2.96 -5.95 -11.48
N VAL A 183 -3.29 -5.42 -10.30
CA VAL A 183 -4.37 -5.97 -9.46
C VAL A 183 -5.72 -5.59 -10.06
N PHE A 184 -5.86 -4.33 -10.49
CA PHE A 184 -7.05 -3.84 -11.16
C PHE A 184 -7.30 -4.58 -12.49
N LYS A 185 -6.25 -4.76 -13.31
CA LYS A 185 -6.28 -5.61 -14.52
C LYS A 185 -6.67 -7.04 -14.20
N SER A 186 -6.14 -7.64 -13.13
CA SER A 186 -6.53 -9.00 -12.73
C SER A 186 -7.98 -9.07 -12.28
N MET A 187 -8.53 -8.04 -11.61
CA MET A 187 -9.94 -8.01 -11.23
C MET A 187 -10.86 -7.82 -12.45
N LEU A 188 -10.51 -6.90 -13.36
CA LEU A 188 -11.27 -6.66 -14.58
C LEU A 188 -11.23 -7.87 -15.54
N TRP A 189 -10.06 -8.44 -15.81
CA TRP A 189 -9.95 -9.60 -16.71
C TRP A 189 -10.37 -10.92 -16.09
N CYS A 190 -10.32 -11.09 -14.76
CA CYS A 190 -10.92 -12.27 -14.12
C CYS A 190 -12.43 -12.13 -13.91
N SER A 191 -13.03 -10.94 -14.08
CA SER A 191 -14.49 -10.75 -13.95
C SER A 191 -15.26 -11.60 -14.97
N GLU A 192 -14.73 -11.73 -16.19
CA GLU A 192 -15.38 -12.42 -17.31
C GLU A 192 -15.07 -13.93 -17.38
N CYS A 193 -14.19 -14.45 -16.51
CA CYS A 193 -13.82 -15.87 -16.54
C CYS A 193 -14.49 -16.66 -15.41
N SER A 194 -15.41 -17.56 -15.77
CA SER A 194 -16.11 -18.47 -14.83
C SER A 194 -15.30 -19.70 -14.39
N CYS A 195 -14.01 -19.77 -14.72
CA CYS A 195 -13.16 -20.92 -14.36
C CYS A 195 -12.87 -20.97 -12.85
N CYS A 196 -12.85 -22.18 -12.27
CA CYS A 196 -12.51 -22.43 -10.87
C CYS A 196 -11.16 -21.81 -10.44
N TYR A 197 -10.16 -21.80 -11.33
CA TYR A 197 -8.85 -21.19 -11.05
C TYR A 197 -8.94 -19.66 -10.83
N CYS A 198 -9.75 -18.98 -11.64
CA CYS A 198 -9.99 -17.54 -11.49
C CYS A 198 -10.80 -17.23 -10.22
N ARG A 199 -11.74 -18.12 -9.84
CA ARG A 199 -12.53 -18.00 -8.60
C ARG A 199 -11.66 -18.11 -7.35
N ILE A 200 -10.73 -19.07 -7.32
CA ILE A 200 -9.78 -19.24 -6.21
C ILE A 200 -8.82 -18.05 -6.11
N LYS A 201 -8.28 -17.58 -7.24
CA LYS A 201 -7.38 -16.42 -7.28
C LYS A 201 -8.07 -15.12 -6.85
N ARG A 202 -9.38 -14.96 -7.13
CA ARG A 202 -10.19 -13.83 -6.67
C ARG A 202 -10.30 -13.80 -5.13
N ASN A 203 -10.48 -14.94 -4.49
CA ASN A 203 -10.55 -15.03 -3.01
C ASN A 203 -9.20 -14.75 -2.32
N ILE A 204 -8.08 -15.09 -2.96
CA ILE A 204 -6.73 -14.85 -2.40
C ILE A 204 -6.31 -13.38 -2.51
N ILE A 205 -6.80 -12.65 -3.51
CA ILE A 205 -6.48 -11.22 -3.70
C ILE A 205 -7.30 -10.31 -2.77
N VAL A 206 -8.45 -10.80 -2.29
CA VAL A 206 -9.40 -10.05 -1.43
C VAL A 206 -9.18 -10.33 0.07
N ALA A 207 -8.40 -11.37 0.42
CA ALA A 207 -7.98 -11.69 1.80
C ALA A 207 -6.61 -11.06 2.14
#